data_AF-A0A2V9R2Z8-F1
#
_entry.id   AF-A0A2V9R2Z8-F1
#
_cell.length_a   1.000
_cell.length_b   1.000
_cell.length_c   1.000
_cell.angle_alpha   90.00
_cell.angle_beta   90.00
_cell.angle_gamma   90.00
#
_symmetry.space_group_name_H-M   'P 1'
#
loop_
_entity.id
_entity.type
_entity.pdbx_description
1 polymer ?
#
loop_
_entity_poly.entity_id
_entity_poly.type
_entity_poly.pdbx_seq_one_letter_code
_entity_poly.pdbx_strand_id
1 'polypeptide(L)' 'MRKVLFVCIGNACRSPMAEGFANYYGKGWLTAYSAGSSPAGLIMPNTIAAMQEKGID' A
#
# COMPACT_ATOMS: atom_id res chain seq x y z
N MET A 1 6.72 -14.78 -10.86
CA MET A 1 5.93 -13.72 -10.18
C MET A 1 6.87 -12.59 -9.81
N ARG A 2 6.56 -11.34 -10.19
CA ARG A 2 7.45 -10.20 -9.94
C ARG A 2 7.21 -9.62 -8.54
N LYS A 3 8.27 -9.19 -7.86
CA LYS A 3 8.16 -8.50 -6.56
C LYS A 3 8.31 -7.00 -6.77
N VAL A 4 7.43 -6.21 -6.17
CA VAL A 4 7.44 -4.73 -6.27
C VAL A 4 7.44 -4.15 -4.86
N LEU A 5 8.25 -3.11 -4.63
CA LEU A 5 8.30 -2.38 -3.36
C LEU A 5 7.97 -0.90 -3.60
N PHE A 6 6.94 -0.40 -2.93
CA PHE A 6 6.61 1.02 -2.90
C PHE A 6 7.20 1.67 -1.66
N VAL A 7 8.03 2.71 -1.83
CA VAL A 7 8.68 3.38 -0.69
C VAL A 7 8.21 4.83 -0.63
N CYS A 8 7.80 5.27 0.57
CA CYS A 8 7.65 6.69 0.87
C CYS A 8 8.35 7.03 2.20
N ILE A 9 8.13 8.23 2.74
CA ILE A 9 8.74 8.62 4.01
C ILE A 9 8.07 7.87 5.16
N GLY A 10 6.78 8.14 5.38
CA GLY A 10 6.06 7.68 6.59
C GLY A 10 5.48 6.27 6.54
N ASN A 11 5.45 5.60 5.38
CA ASN A 11 4.69 4.36 5.17
C ASN A 11 3.25 4.41 5.74
N ALA A 12 2.60 5.57 5.71
CA ALA A 12 1.34 5.80 6.39
C ALA A 12 0.16 6.06 5.44
N CYS A 13 0.44 6.53 4.22
CA CYS A 13 -0.59 6.83 3.23
C CYS A 13 -0.26 6.25 1.86
N ARG A 14 0.64 6.92 1.12
CA ARG A 14 0.86 6.67 -0.31
C ARG A 14 1.37 5.25 -0.61
N SER A 15 2.40 4.81 0.10
CA SER A 15 2.98 3.50 -0.18
C SER A 15 2.08 2.33 0.26
N PRO A 16 1.37 2.37 1.42
CA PRO A 16 0.33 1.37 1.71
C PRO A 16 -0.80 1.32 0.68
N MET A 17 -1.32 2.48 0.23
CA MET A 17 -2.35 2.51 -0.81
C MET A 17 -1.85 1.86 -2.11
N ALA A 18 -0.62 2.21 -2.53
CA ALA A 18 -0.02 1.65 -3.74
C ALA A 18 0.17 0.13 -3.64
N GLU A 19 0.57 -0.39 -2.47
CA GLU A 19 0.65 -1.82 -2.20
C GLU A 19 -0.71 -2.51 -2.34
N GLY A 20 -1.76 -2.00 -1.68
CA GLY A 20 -3.10 -2.57 -1.74
C GLY A 20 -3.65 -2.61 -3.17
N PHE A 21 -3.57 -1.48 -3.90
CA PHE A 21 -4.00 -1.44 -5.30
C PHE A 21 -3.19 -2.38 -6.20
N ALA A 22 -1.88 -2.43 -6.04
CA ALA A 22 -1.03 -3.29 -6.86
C ALA A 22 -1.28 -4.78 -6.60
N ASN A 23 -1.50 -5.17 -5.34
CA ASN A 23 -1.86 -6.55 -5.00
C ASN A 23 -3.25 -6.92 -5.51
N TYR A 24 -4.22 -6.00 -5.44
CA TYR A 24 -5.58 -6.21 -5.94
C TYR A 24 -5.60 -6.39 -7.47
N TYR A 25 -5.08 -5.42 -8.22
CA TYR A 25 -5.12 -5.46 -9.69
C TYR A 25 -4.06 -6.37 -10.31
N GLY A 26 -2.94 -6.58 -9.62
CA GLY A 26 -1.81 -7.38 -10.10
C GLY A 26 -1.86 -8.85 -9.70
N LYS A 27 -2.98 -9.34 -9.15
CA LYS A 27 -3.13 -10.71 -8.63
C LYS A 27 -2.74 -11.75 -9.69
N GLY A 28 -1.78 -12.61 -9.34
CA GLY A 28 -1.23 -13.65 -10.23
C GLY A 28 -0.05 -13.19 -11.10
N TRP A 29 0.23 -11.90 -11.17
CA TRP A 29 1.31 -11.32 -11.98
C TRP A 29 2.46 -10.81 -11.10
N LEU A 30 2.11 -10.16 -9.99
CA LEU A 30 3.05 -9.59 -9.04
C LEU A 30 2.63 -9.79 -7.58
N THR A 31 3.58 -9.54 -6.69
CA THR A 31 3.36 -9.34 -5.26
C THR A 31 3.98 -8.00 -4.88
N ALA A 32 3.16 -7.11 -4.34
CA ALA A 32 3.58 -5.79 -3.90
C ALA A 32 3.79 -5.75 -2.38
N TYR A 33 4.72 -4.90 -1.97
CA TYR A 33 5.05 -4.58 -0.59
C TYR A 33 5.20 -3.06 -0.47
N SER A 34 5.14 -2.53 0.75
CA SER A 34 5.48 -1.13 1.02
C SER A 34 6.45 -0.95 2.18
N ALA A 35 7.20 0.16 2.15
CA ALA A 35 8.11 0.55 3.23
C ALA A 35 8.17 2.08 3.43
N GLY A 36 8.81 2.48 4.52
CA GLY A 36 9.02 3.87 4.92
C GLY A 36 10.48 4.13 5.26
N SER A 37 11.06 5.23 4.78
CA SER A 37 12.40 5.65 5.24
C SER A 37 12.40 6.20 6.67
N SER A 38 11.26 6.73 7.13
CA SER A 38 11.00 7.13 8.51
C SER A 38 9.55 6.81 8.85
N PRO A 39 9.23 5.55 9.18
CA PRO A 39 7.87 5.08 9.37
C PRO A 39 7.12 5.87 10.46
N ALA A 40 5.88 6.26 10.18
CA ALA A 40 5.03 6.98 11.13
C ALA A 40 4.50 6.08 12.25
N GLY A 41 4.67 4.75 12.12
CA GLY A 41 4.20 3.76 13.09
C GLY A 41 2.71 3.42 13.00
N LEU A 42 1.95 4.13 12.16
CA LEU A 42 0.52 3.89 11.92
C LEU A 42 0.14 4.20 10.48
N ILE A 43 -0.94 3.58 10.01
CA ILE A 43 -1.61 3.94 8.77
C ILE A 43 -2.57 5.10 9.04
N MET A 44 -2.55 6.12 8.19
CA MET A 44 -3.45 7.26 8.35
C MET A 44 -4.91 6.83 8.19
N PRO A 45 -5.84 7.30 9.05
CA PRO A 45 -7.26 6.93 8.96
C PRO A 45 -7.89 7.18 7.59
N ASN A 46 -7.53 8.28 6.94
CA ASN A 46 -8.01 8.62 5.59
C ASN A 46 -7.53 7.63 4.52
N THR A 47 -6.38 6.99 4.73
CA THR A 47 -5.91 5.92 3.84
C THR A 47 -6.77 4.68 3.98
N ILE A 48 -7.10 4.28 5.20
CA ILE A 48 -8.01 3.15 5.45
C ILE A 48 -9.38 3.44 4.82
N ALA A 49 -9.94 4.62 5.09
CA ALA A 49 -11.23 5.03 4.54
C ALA A 49 -11.24 5.01 3.00
N ALA A 50 -10.21 5.56 2.36
CA ALA A 50 -10.10 5.58 0.90
C ALA A 50 -9.97 4.18 0.28
N MET A 51 -9.28 3.26 0.93
CA MET A 51 -9.17 1.87 0.48
C MET A 51 -10.50 1.13 0.65
N GLN A 52 -11.18 1.32 1.78
CA GLN A 52 -12.51 0.77 2.05
C GLN A 52 -13.58 1.27 1.08
N GLU A 53 -13.55 2.55 0.68
CA GLU A 53 -14.43 3.09 -0.38
C GLU A 53 -14.31 2.34 -1.72
N LYS A 54 -13.16 1.70 -1.96
CA LYS A 54 -12.91 0.88 -3.15
C LYS A 54 -13.11 -0.62 -2.92
N GLY A 55 -13.45 -1.04 -1.69
CA GLY A 55 -13.57 -2.44 -1.32
C GLY A 55 -12.24 -3.20 -1.40
N ILE A 56 -11.13 -2.50 -1.16
CA ILE A 56 -9.78 -3.06 -1.14
C ILE A 56 -9.26 -2.96 0.29
N ASP A 57 -8.74 -4.07 0.80
CA ASP A 57 -8.06 -4.17 2.09
C ASP A 57 -6.55 -3.91 1.91
#